data_AF-A0A6V8LER2-F1
#
_entry.id   AF-A0A6V8LER2-F1
#
_cell.length_a   1.000
_cell.length_b   1.000
_cell.length_c   1.000
_cell.angle_alpha   90.00
_cell.angle_beta   90.00
_cell.angle_gamma   90.00
#
_symmetry.space_group_name_H-M   'P 1'
#
loop_
_entity.id
_entity.type
_entity.pdbx_description
1 polymer ?
#
loop_
_entity_poly.entity_id
_entity_poly.type
_entity_poly.pdbx_seq_one_letter_code
_entity_poly.pdbx_strand_id
1 'polypeptide(L)'
;MWLEDRPVRLEHIGVSAHTDSDVVVWLPDRGVLFTGDLVFNGGTPMLVSGSVTGYLQALERIEAFGAQVLVPGHGEPCDARVLDPLRRYTRFVLAAAKQGHAAELSPLQPISRTWALAGEVPPRGRSHHCVGHDARGRTQVNAGQMHGGEGGGWDGRGLGLSASGVGR
;
A
#
# COMPACT_ATOMS: atom_id res chain seq x y z
N MET A 1 2.75 21.39 17.97
CA MET A 1 2.10 21.21 19.29
C MET A 1 3.16 20.77 20.30
N TRP A 2 2.80 20.67 21.58
CA TRP A 2 3.70 20.15 22.62
C TRP A 2 3.05 18.93 23.26
N LEU A 3 3.86 17.90 23.54
CA LEU A 3 3.52 16.79 24.41
C LEU A 3 4.41 16.93 25.64
N GLU A 4 3.81 17.40 26.75
CA GLU A 4 4.56 17.82 27.93
C GLU A 4 5.62 18.88 27.56
N ASP A 5 6.89 18.58 27.79
CA ASP A 5 8.04 19.43 27.48
C ASP A 5 8.63 19.19 26.08
N ARG A 6 8.05 18.29 25.28
CA ARG A 6 8.57 17.92 23.95
C ARG A 6 7.82 18.62 22.80
N PRO A 7 8.53 19.28 21.87
CA PRO A 7 7.92 19.80 20.66
C PRO A 7 7.58 18.64 19.72
N VAL A 8 6.32 18.63 19.25
CA VAL A 8 5.82 17.64 18.29
C VAL A 8 5.28 18.38 17.06
N ARG A 9 5.73 17.97 15.87
CA ARG A 9 5.29 18.56 14.60
C ARG A 9 4.18 17.71 14.00
N LEU A 10 3.04 18.32 13.72
CA LEU A 10 1.98 17.72 12.92
C LEU A 10 2.10 18.29 11.52
N GLU A 11 2.28 17.42 10.54
CA GLU A 11 2.51 17.82 9.16
C GLU A 11 1.43 17.20 8.29
N HIS A 12 0.68 18.04 7.58
CA HIS A 12 -0.24 17.56 6.57
C HIS A 12 0.57 17.13 5.34
N ILE A 13 0.35 15.90 4.88
CA ILE A 13 1.09 15.35 3.74
C ILE A 13 0.76 16.09 2.46
N GLY A 14 -0.40 16.74 2.34
CA GLY A 14 -0.67 17.71 1.27
C GLY A 14 -0.84 17.11 -0.12
N VAL A 15 -1.03 15.79 -0.21
CA VAL A 15 -1.47 15.06 -1.40
C VAL A 15 -2.52 14.05 -0.97
N SER A 16 -3.54 13.84 -1.80
CA SER A 16 -4.52 12.78 -1.59
C SER A 16 -3.84 11.43 -1.75
N ALA A 17 -3.81 10.61 -0.70
CA ALA A 17 -3.08 9.35 -0.65
C ALA A 17 -3.92 8.24 -0.03
N HIS A 18 -3.82 8.00 1.27
CA HIS A 18 -4.73 7.09 1.98
C HIS A 18 -6.11 7.74 2.15
N THR A 19 -6.10 9.03 2.48
CA THR A 19 -7.25 9.94 2.48
C THR A 19 -6.88 11.27 1.81
N ASP A 20 -7.84 12.20 1.73
CA ASP A 20 -7.57 13.57 1.28
C ASP A 20 -6.92 14.45 2.35
N SER A 21 -6.80 13.98 3.60
CA SER A 21 -6.33 14.78 4.75
C SER A 21 -5.31 14.03 5.59
N ASP A 22 -4.38 13.31 4.95
CA ASP A 22 -3.39 12.50 5.67
C ASP A 22 -2.40 13.37 6.46
N VAL A 23 -2.29 13.13 7.77
CA VAL A 23 -1.39 13.84 8.68
C VAL A 23 -0.38 12.87 9.28
N VAL A 24 0.87 13.33 9.41
CA VAL A 24 1.95 12.61 10.10
C VAL A 24 2.42 13.38 11.34
N VAL A 25 3.01 12.64 12.28
CA VAL A 25 3.58 13.23 13.50
C VAL A 25 5.09 13.03 13.51
N TRP A 26 5.83 14.13 13.46
CA TRP A 26 7.29 14.14 13.35
C TRP A 26 7.97 14.61 14.63
N LEU A 27 8.91 13.79 15.13
CA LEU A 27 9.75 14.04 16.30
C LEU A 27 11.22 14.11 15.85
N PRO A 28 11.71 15.28 15.40
CA PRO A 28 13.04 15.41 14.79
C PRO A 28 14.18 15.11 15.76
N ASP A 29 14.02 15.45 17.03
CA ASP A 29 14.97 15.18 18.11
C ASP A 29 15.14 13.68 18.40
N ARG A 30 14.13 12.87 18.05
CA ARG A 30 14.15 11.42 18.19
C ARG A 30 14.41 10.68 16.88
N GLY A 31 14.32 11.36 15.74
CA GLY A 31 14.35 10.73 14.43
C GLY A 31 13.17 9.78 14.21
N VAL A 32 12.02 10.04 14.84
CA VAL A 32 10.82 9.17 14.81
C VAL A 32 9.68 9.84 14.06
N LEU A 33 9.11 9.16 13.08
CA LEU A 33 7.94 9.60 12.34
C LEU A 33 6.79 8.61 12.53
N PHE A 34 5.66 9.08 13.06
CA PHE A 34 4.40 8.34 13.02
C PHE A 34 3.69 8.67 11.72
N THR A 35 3.48 7.65 10.89
CA THR A 35 3.06 7.82 9.49
C THR A 35 1.56 7.69 9.28
N GLY A 36 0.80 7.37 10.33
CA GLY A 36 -0.59 6.95 10.18
C GLY A 36 -0.69 5.77 9.21
N ASP A 37 -1.82 5.67 8.51
CA ASP A 37 -2.07 4.56 7.57
C ASP A 37 -1.40 4.73 6.20
N LEU A 38 -0.41 5.63 6.09
CA LEU A 38 0.41 5.75 4.87
C LEU A 38 1.49 4.68 4.76
N VAL A 39 1.94 4.08 5.87
CA VAL A 39 2.91 2.99 5.85
C VAL A 39 2.36 1.80 6.61
N PHE A 40 2.37 0.64 5.96
CA PHE A 40 2.05 -0.65 6.58
C PHE A 40 3.32 -1.49 6.54
N ASN A 41 3.78 -1.97 7.70
CA ASN A 41 4.88 -2.93 7.76
C ASN A 41 4.33 -4.35 7.69
N GLY A 42 4.59 -5.04 6.58
CA GLY A 42 4.04 -6.37 6.30
C GLY A 42 2.70 -6.36 5.55
N GLY A 43 2.32 -5.23 4.93
CA GLY A 43 1.09 -5.13 4.14
C GLY A 43 1.13 -3.97 3.14
N THR A 44 -0.02 -3.61 2.60
CA THR A 44 -0.17 -2.40 1.76
C THR A 44 -1.43 -1.65 2.19
N PRO A 45 -1.38 -0.32 2.35
CA PRO A 45 -2.56 0.47 2.67
C PRO A 45 -3.68 0.32 1.66
N MET A 46 -4.91 0.37 2.15
CA MET A 46 -6.09 0.55 1.31
C MET A 46 -6.20 2.03 0.91
N LEU A 47 -6.42 2.30 -0.38
CA LEU A 47 -6.42 3.67 -0.93
C LEU A 47 -7.80 4.02 -1.49
N VAL A 48 -8.86 3.61 -0.77
CA VAL A 48 -10.26 3.72 -1.22
C VAL A 48 -10.71 5.17 -1.32
N SER A 49 -10.28 5.99 -0.37
CA SER A 49 -10.66 7.40 -0.21
C SER A 49 -9.55 8.35 -0.65
N GLY A 50 -8.59 7.89 -1.44
CA GLY A 50 -7.47 8.71 -1.87
C GLY A 50 -6.96 8.33 -3.25
N SER A 51 -5.66 8.45 -3.48
CA SER A 51 -5.08 8.29 -4.82
C SER A 51 -3.90 7.33 -4.83
N VAL A 52 -3.92 6.31 -5.69
CA VAL A 52 -2.78 5.42 -5.94
C VAL A 52 -1.57 6.19 -6.46
N THR A 53 -1.77 7.21 -7.31
CA THR A 53 -0.68 8.06 -7.78
C THR A 53 -0.20 9.05 -6.73
N GLY A 54 -1.12 9.62 -5.93
CA GLY A 54 -0.75 10.51 -4.83
C GLY A 54 -0.05 9.77 -3.70
N TYR A 55 -0.35 8.48 -3.50
CA TYR A 55 0.34 7.62 -2.55
C TYR A 55 1.84 7.48 -2.85
N LEU A 56 2.24 7.36 -4.13
CA LEU A 56 3.67 7.38 -4.48
C LEU A 56 4.35 8.69 -4.07
N GLN A 57 3.68 9.83 -4.24
CA GLN A 57 4.19 11.14 -3.80
C GLN A 57 4.22 11.25 -2.27
N ALA A 58 3.26 10.65 -1.56
CA ALA A 58 3.26 10.58 -0.11
C ALA A 58 4.46 9.77 0.40
N LEU A 59 4.79 8.64 -0.23
CA LEU A 59 5.98 7.83 0.12
C LEU A 59 7.30 8.60 -0.12
N GLU A 60 7.37 9.45 -1.13
CA GLU A 60 8.51 10.36 -1.35
C GLU A 60 8.60 11.42 -0.23
N ARG A 61 7.46 12.01 0.17
CA ARG A 61 7.40 12.97 1.28
C ARG A 61 7.79 12.34 2.61
N ILE A 62 7.35 11.12 2.88
CA ILE A 62 7.72 10.35 4.08
C ILE A 62 9.22 10.12 4.15
N GLU A 63 9.85 9.72 3.04
CA GLU A 63 11.30 9.51 2.97
C GLU A 63 12.08 10.81 3.21
N ALA A 64 11.56 11.95 2.71
CA ALA A 64 12.19 13.25 2.85
C ALA A 64 12.29 13.76 4.30
N PHE A 65 11.50 13.21 5.24
CA PHE A 65 11.67 13.52 6.67
C PHE A 65 13.01 13.02 7.24
N GLY A 66 13.65 12.04 6.60
CA GLY A 66 14.92 11.46 7.08
C GLY A 66 14.78 10.75 8.42
N ALA A 67 13.61 10.16 8.69
CA ALA A 67 13.35 9.43 9.93
C ALA A 67 14.22 8.17 10.03
N GLN A 68 14.78 7.94 11.22
CA GLN A 68 15.50 6.71 11.55
C GLN A 68 14.52 5.57 11.85
N VAL A 69 13.38 5.91 12.47
CA VAL A 69 12.30 4.98 12.80
C VAL A 69 10.98 5.51 12.27
N LEU A 70 10.29 4.67 11.53
CA LEU A 70 8.91 4.84 11.12
C LEU A 70 8.02 4.02 12.06
N VAL A 71 7.01 4.67 12.62
CA VAL A 71 5.90 4.01 13.31
C VAL A 71 4.73 3.95 12.33
N PRO A 72 4.44 2.77 11.75
CA PRO A 72 3.35 2.60 10.80
C PRO A 72 1.99 2.60 11.51
N GLY A 73 0.91 2.84 10.77
CA GLY A 73 -0.45 2.62 11.26
C GLY A 73 -0.76 1.14 11.50
N HIS A 74 -0.07 0.25 10.76
CA HIS A 74 -0.16 -1.19 10.92
C HIS A 74 1.22 -1.88 10.84
N GLY A 75 1.40 -2.88 11.72
CA GLY A 75 2.64 -3.65 11.84
C GLY A 75 3.64 -3.04 12.82
N GLU A 76 4.81 -3.67 12.93
CA GLU A 76 5.86 -3.26 13.86
C GLU A 76 6.61 -1.99 13.38
N PRO A 77 7.18 -1.20 14.30
CA PRO A 77 8.12 -0.12 13.94
C PRO A 77 9.24 -0.62 13.03
N CYS A 78 9.63 0.21 12.06
CA CYS A 78 10.57 -0.17 11.01
C CYS A 78 11.43 1.01 10.56
N ASP A 79 12.35 0.77 9.63
CA ASP A 79 13.14 1.81 8.98
C ASP A 79 12.58 2.13 7.57
N ALA A 80 13.21 3.08 6.88
CA ALA A 80 12.79 3.52 5.55
C ALA A 80 12.83 2.42 4.47
N ARG A 81 13.45 1.25 4.72
CA ARG A 81 13.49 0.14 3.75
C ARG A 81 12.09 -0.42 3.46
N VAL A 82 11.13 -0.22 4.36
CA VAL A 82 9.73 -0.60 4.15
C VAL A 82 9.08 0.14 2.96
N LEU A 83 9.59 1.32 2.59
CA LEU A 83 9.00 2.15 1.54
C LEU A 83 9.20 1.54 0.13
N ASP A 84 10.28 0.81 -0.09
CA ASP A 84 10.60 0.22 -1.39
C ASP A 84 9.62 -0.88 -1.85
N PRO A 85 9.28 -1.89 -1.03
CA PRO A 85 8.27 -2.86 -1.41
C PRO A 85 6.89 -2.20 -1.60
N LEU A 86 6.54 -1.19 -0.80
CA LEU A 86 5.31 -0.42 -0.98
C LEU A 86 5.28 0.28 -2.34
N ARG A 87 6.34 1.02 -2.70
CA ARG A 87 6.48 1.67 -4.02
C ARG A 87 6.38 0.67 -5.17
N ARG A 88 7.08 -0.45 -5.05
CA ARG A 88 7.10 -1.51 -6.08
C ARG A 88 5.69 -2.03 -6.31
N TYR A 89 4.99 -2.36 -5.23
CA TYR A 89 3.64 -2.88 -5.30
C TYR A 89 2.65 -1.85 -5.88
N THR A 90 2.71 -0.59 -5.42
CA THR A 90 1.88 0.48 -5.96
C THR A 90 2.11 0.67 -7.47
N ARG A 91 3.36 0.61 -7.95
CA ARG A 91 3.68 0.68 -9.38
C ARG A 91 3.16 -0.53 -10.16
N PHE A 92 3.25 -1.73 -9.59
CA PHE A 92 2.67 -2.93 -10.17
C PHE A 92 1.16 -2.78 -10.37
N VAL A 93 0.45 -2.35 -9.33
CA VAL A 93 -1.00 -2.10 -9.38
C VAL A 93 -1.36 -1.07 -10.45
N LEU A 94 -0.62 0.03 -10.53
CA LEU A 94 -0.83 1.06 -11.57
C LEU A 94 -0.60 0.51 -12.98
N ALA A 95 0.43 -0.33 -13.17
CA ALA A 95 0.72 -0.94 -14.47
C ALA A 95 -0.41 -1.91 -14.88
N ALA A 96 -0.84 -2.78 -13.98
CA ALA A 96 -1.94 -3.72 -14.20
C ALA A 96 -3.25 -2.98 -14.54
N ALA A 97 -3.57 -1.90 -13.82
CA ALA A 97 -4.75 -1.09 -14.09
C ALA A 97 -4.70 -0.45 -15.49
N LYS A 98 -3.55 0.10 -15.89
CA LYS A 98 -3.36 0.69 -17.22
C LYS A 98 -3.51 -0.33 -18.34
N GLN A 99 -2.88 -1.50 -18.20
CA GLN A 99 -2.99 -2.59 -19.18
C GLN A 99 -4.43 -3.09 -19.28
N GLY A 100 -5.09 -3.24 -18.14
CA GLY A 100 -6.49 -3.61 -18.04
C GLY A 100 -7.42 -2.67 -18.78
N HIS A 101 -7.26 -1.38 -18.52
CA HIS A 101 -8.04 -0.34 -19.18
C HIS A 101 -7.82 -0.32 -20.69
N ALA A 102 -6.57 -0.43 -21.14
CA ALA A 102 -6.24 -0.48 -22.57
C ALA A 102 -6.80 -1.73 -23.27
N ALA A 103 -7.00 -2.82 -22.52
CA ALA A 103 -7.60 -4.06 -23.00
C ALA A 103 -9.13 -4.13 -22.77
N GLU A 104 -9.75 -3.01 -22.36
CA GLU A 104 -11.19 -2.91 -22.06
C GLU A 104 -11.71 -3.98 -21.08
N LEU A 105 -10.83 -4.41 -20.18
CA LEU A 105 -11.16 -5.39 -19.16
C LEU A 105 -11.90 -4.73 -18.00
N SER A 106 -12.84 -5.46 -17.40
CA SER A 106 -13.48 -4.99 -16.18
C SER A 106 -12.46 -4.89 -15.04
N PRO A 107 -12.61 -3.99 -14.06
CA PRO A 107 -11.56 -3.69 -13.07
C PRO A 107 -10.97 -4.91 -12.32
N LEU A 108 -11.72 -6.00 -12.18
CA LEU A 108 -11.27 -7.22 -11.49
C LEU A 108 -10.45 -8.18 -12.38
N GLN A 109 -10.58 -8.10 -13.70
CA GLN A 109 -9.91 -9.00 -14.64
C GLN A 109 -8.39 -8.74 -14.84
N PRO A 110 -7.88 -7.49 -14.85
CA PRO A 110 -6.47 -7.17 -15.08
C PRO A 110 -5.57 -7.70 -13.99
N ILE A 111 -6.00 -7.58 -12.74
CA ILE A 111 -5.26 -8.08 -11.58
C ILE A 111 -5.06 -9.58 -11.75
N SER A 112 -6.14 -10.36 -11.89
CA SER A 112 -6.08 -11.81 -12.09
C SER A 112 -5.20 -12.26 -13.27
N ARG A 113 -5.19 -11.50 -14.38
CA ARG A 113 -4.34 -11.79 -15.55
C ARG A 113 -2.87 -11.43 -15.33
N THR A 114 -2.59 -10.30 -14.68
CA THR A 114 -1.21 -9.82 -14.49
C THR A 114 -0.47 -10.71 -13.48
N TRP A 115 -1.15 -11.19 -12.43
CA TRP A 115 -0.61 -12.18 -11.49
C TRP A 115 -0.24 -13.50 -12.18
N ALA A 116 -1.03 -13.95 -13.15
CA ALA A 116 -0.73 -15.16 -13.92
C ALA A 116 0.48 -15.01 -14.86
N LEU A 117 0.78 -13.79 -15.32
CA LEU A 117 1.88 -13.50 -16.26
C LEU A 117 3.19 -13.13 -15.56
N ALA A 118 3.13 -12.52 -14.38
CA ALA A 118 4.31 -12.09 -13.63
C ALA A 118 5.06 -13.24 -12.93
N GLY A 119 4.44 -14.43 -12.80
CA GLY A 119 5.01 -15.54 -12.03
C GLY A 119 5.12 -15.27 -10.52
N GLU A 120 4.70 -14.09 -10.06
CA GLU A 120 4.65 -13.72 -8.66
C GLU A 120 3.31 -14.18 -8.10
N VAL A 121 3.29 -15.23 -7.30
CA VAL A 121 2.13 -15.59 -6.47
C VAL A 121 2.27 -14.78 -5.18
N PRO A 122 1.24 -14.04 -4.72
CA PRO A 122 1.35 -13.34 -3.45
C PRO A 122 1.64 -14.36 -2.33
N PRO A 123 2.53 -14.05 -1.37
CA PRO A 123 2.70 -14.88 -0.18
C PRO A 123 1.33 -15.06 0.49
N ARG A 124 0.99 -16.28 0.90
CA ARG A 124 -0.37 -16.65 1.34
C ARG A 124 -0.91 -15.68 2.40
N GLY A 125 -2.07 -15.08 2.10
CA GLY A 125 -2.84 -14.20 2.98
C GLY A 125 -4.11 -13.72 2.25
N ARG A 126 -5.17 -13.34 2.96
CA ARG A 126 -6.41 -12.84 2.33
C ARG A 126 -6.10 -11.50 1.66
N SER A 127 -6.06 -11.51 0.32
CA SER A 127 -6.02 -10.30 -0.49
C SER A 127 -7.42 -9.70 -0.50
N HIS A 128 -7.59 -8.51 0.05
CA HIS A 128 -8.81 -7.74 -0.13
C HIS A 128 -8.62 -6.83 -1.36
N HIS A 129 -9.36 -7.11 -2.42
CA HIS A 129 -9.43 -6.23 -3.58
C HIS A 129 -10.41 -5.10 -3.28
N CYS A 130 -9.93 -3.86 -3.32
CA CYS A 130 -10.70 -2.66 -3.09
C CYS A 130 -10.65 -1.78 -4.35
N VAL A 131 -11.81 -1.44 -4.90
CA VAL A 131 -11.92 -0.50 -6.01
C VAL A 131 -12.16 0.89 -5.41
N GLY A 132 -11.25 1.83 -5.64
CA GLY A 132 -11.34 3.25 -5.26
C GLY A 132 -11.46 4.17 -6.47
N HIS A 133 -11.61 5.47 -6.26
CA HIS A 133 -11.57 6.48 -7.32
C HIS A 133 -10.54 7.55 -6.96
N ASP A 134 -9.74 8.00 -7.93
CA ASP A 134 -8.86 9.14 -7.69
C ASP A 134 -9.63 10.46 -7.55
N ALA A 135 -8.93 11.53 -7.14
CA ALA A 135 -9.48 12.88 -7.02
C ALA A 135 -10.08 13.45 -8.33
N ARG A 136 -9.94 12.75 -9.48
CA ARG A 136 -10.54 13.09 -10.77
C ARG A 136 -11.66 12.11 -11.17
N GLY A 137 -12.13 11.28 -10.24
CA GLY A 137 -13.22 10.32 -10.44
C GLY A 137 -12.83 9.07 -11.24
N ARG A 138 -11.54 8.83 -11.49
CA ARG A 138 -11.11 7.65 -12.27
C ARG A 138 -10.97 6.43 -11.38
N THR A 139 -11.60 5.33 -11.77
CA THR A 139 -11.55 4.07 -11.04
C THR A 139 -10.12 3.55 -10.95
N GLN A 140 -9.68 3.25 -9.74
CA GLN A 140 -8.40 2.64 -9.42
C GLN A 140 -8.68 1.37 -8.64
N VAL A 141 -7.96 0.30 -8.94
CA VAL A 141 -8.07 -0.94 -8.17
C VAL A 141 -6.86 -1.03 -7.29
N ASN A 142 -7.07 -1.21 -6.00
CA ASN A 142 -6.04 -1.52 -5.02
C ASN A 142 -6.28 -2.95 -4.54
N ALA A 143 -5.22 -3.72 -4.35
CA ALA A 143 -5.30 -4.98 -3.64
C ALA A 143 -4.54 -4.79 -2.33
N GLY A 144 -5.24 -4.74 -1.21
CA GLY A 144 -4.63 -4.74 0.11
C GLY A 144 -4.36 -6.18 0.55
N GLN A 145 -3.18 -6.45 1.09
CA GLN A 145 -2.92 -7.70 1.78
C GLN A 145 -3.01 -7.45 3.29
N MET A 146 -3.92 -8.15 3.97
CA MET A 146 -3.96 -8.17 5.43
C MET A 146 -3.31 -9.46 5.92
N HIS A 147 -2.26 -9.34 6.74
CA HIS A 147 -1.78 -10.45 7.55
C HIS A 147 -2.40 -10.35 8.94
N GLY A 148 -3.21 -11.33 9.30
CA GLY A 148 -3.52 -11.67 10.68
C GLY A 148 -2.94 -13.05 10.96
N GLY A 149 -2.06 -13.16 11.97
CA GLY A 149 -1.55 -14.43 12.47
C GLY A 149 -0.02 -14.50 12.51
N GLU A 150 0.49 -14.81 13.70
CA GLU A 150 1.90 -14.92 14.08
C GLU A 150 2.68 -15.96 13.25
N GLY A 151 3.97 -15.64 13.00
CA GLY A 151 5.09 -16.53 12.70
C GLY A 151 4.87 -17.84 11.92
N GLY A 152 5.39 -17.91 10.69
CA GLY A 152 5.65 -19.20 10.02
C GLY A 152 6.13 -19.07 8.58
N GLY A 153 7.41 -19.38 8.33
CA GLY A 153 7.96 -19.52 6.97
C GLY A 153 7.47 -20.80 6.26
N TRP A 154 7.39 -20.78 4.92
CA TRP A 154 6.83 -21.89 4.12
C TRP A 154 7.88 -22.56 3.21
N ASP A 155 7.78 -23.88 3.03
CA ASP A 155 8.81 -24.84 2.55
C ASP A 155 8.58 -25.43 1.15
N GLY A 156 7.78 -24.78 0.30
CA GLY A 156 7.92 -24.88 -1.16
C GLY A 156 7.43 -26.15 -1.85
N ARG A 157 6.39 -26.86 -1.37
CA ARG A 157 5.80 -27.98 -2.13
C ARG A 157 4.26 -27.95 -2.18
N GLY A 158 3.72 -27.99 -3.40
CA GLY A 158 2.30 -28.30 -3.67
C GLY A 158 1.63 -27.38 -4.69
N LEU A 159 1.84 -27.63 -5.98
CA LEU A 159 1.07 -27.00 -7.07
C LEU A 159 -0.08 -27.93 -7.46
N GLY A 160 -1.31 -27.46 -7.24
CA GLY A 160 -2.53 -28.00 -7.83
C GLY A 160 -3.48 -26.84 -8.08
N LEU A 161 -3.57 -26.38 -9.33
CA LEU A 161 -4.53 -25.37 -9.76
C LEU A 161 -5.64 -26.08 -10.57
N SER A 162 -6.89 -26.02 -10.09
CA SER A 162 -8.06 -26.21 -10.95
C SER A 162 -8.75 -24.86 -11.13
N ALA A 163 -8.94 -24.47 -12.39
CA ALA A 163 -9.73 -23.31 -12.77
C ALA A 163 -11.09 -23.80 -13.26
N SER A 164 -12.16 -23.55 -12.51
CA SER A 164 -13.52 -23.65 -13.02
C SER A 164 -13.95 -22.28 -13.53
N GLY A 165 -14.25 -22.21 -14.83
CA GLY A 165 -14.83 -21.03 -15.45
C GLY A 165 -16.30 -20.86 -15.06
N VAL A 166 -16.78 -19.63 -15.16
CA VAL A 166 -18.22 -19.34 -15.20
C VAL A 166 -18.50 -18.54 -16.47
N GLY A 167 -19.38 -19.11 -17.28
CA GLY A 167 -19.83 -18.57 -18.56
C GLY A 167 -20.96 -17.56 -18.43
N ARG A 168 -21.17 -16.91 -19.57
CA ARG A 168 -22.27 -16.05 -20.07
C ARG A 168 -23.24 -15.45 -19.05
#